data_AF-A0A1F7AUA0-F1
#
_entry.id   AF-A0A1F7AUA0-F1
#
_cell.length_a   1.000
_cell.length_b   1.000
_cell.length_c   1.000
_cell.angle_alpha   90.00
_cell.angle_beta   90.00
_cell.angle_gamma   90.00
#
_symmetry.space_group_name_H-M   'P 1'
#
loop_
_entity.id
_entity.type
_entity.pdbx_description
1 polymer ?
#
loop_
_entity_poly.entity_id
_entity_poly.type
_entity_poly.pdbx_seq_one_letter_code
_entity_poly.pdbx_strand_id
1 'polypeptide(L)'
;MPIPDFELKPSEDQVESFIRRNDTARKELSDLEAWLKELAGMSEEERMNYIPPEESRTRFRAKVLDIYEEGPLTKEEIEESFTTDNLRRLSLEEYVALLRKVPAKFITHITRHGFCDRTSHHHFDKESFHHGFEGLLAGRNIQSGMDRIAEGEWDKDKVRLMLREIGIPSEYCKTRGDAVEILNEFSRRSVTGLPTSDFTDLNAVHGALDYVADWYYGSEIGNQIFVLYPAAFVASQYESTSQNGNVPDNFAQPKDSRHDARNDIWMMRKGDERGILPLDAGIVFIPANARVNPNTGSKYEIAENGSREEGSPLTQESISSQEYWENYFNRTGYRPSKIIYYDEEDPNEALEEFRRKARLPDSLHDGLNLKTMFQTSTMGLRDMDAKMAARKQEFKNLAEGIINEMYPAGDILPDWLKASE
;
A
#
# COMPACT_ATOMS: atom_id res chain seq x y z
N MET A 1 17.09 -13.85 -5.08
CA MET A 1 16.87 -14.95 -4.10
C MET A 1 15.41 -15.32 -4.19
N PRO A 2 15.03 -16.60 -4.33
CA PRO A 2 13.64 -16.97 -4.45
C PRO A 2 12.85 -16.58 -3.19
N ILE A 3 11.55 -16.31 -3.35
CA ILE A 3 10.63 -16.06 -2.22
C ILE A 3 10.84 -17.17 -1.17
N PRO A 4 11.11 -16.83 0.11
CA PRO A 4 11.46 -17.80 1.13
C PRO A 4 10.26 -18.66 1.53
N ASP A 5 10.54 -19.83 2.12
CA ASP A 5 9.52 -20.61 2.82
C ASP A 5 9.33 -20.05 4.23
N PHE A 6 8.08 -19.81 4.62
CA PHE A 6 7.74 -19.10 5.85
C PHE A 6 7.28 -20.09 6.93
N GLU A 7 8.23 -20.79 7.57
CA GLU A 7 7.93 -21.64 8.73
C GLU A 7 8.33 -20.94 10.04
N LEU A 8 7.37 -20.22 10.65
CA LEU A 8 7.49 -19.79 12.04
C LEU A 8 6.42 -20.46 12.88
N LYS A 9 6.90 -21.16 13.90
CA LYS A 9 6.08 -21.57 15.03
C LYS A 9 5.96 -20.38 15.99
N PRO A 10 4.78 -20.13 16.57
CA PRO A 10 4.64 -19.08 17.58
C PRO A 10 5.50 -19.37 18.81
N SER A 11 5.94 -18.30 19.48
CA SER A 11 6.68 -18.41 20.73
C SER A 11 5.79 -18.90 21.87
N GLU A 12 6.39 -19.45 22.93
CA GLU A 12 5.63 -19.83 24.12
C GLU A 12 4.84 -18.64 24.71
N ASP A 13 5.42 -17.44 24.73
CA ASP A 13 4.74 -16.23 25.23
C ASP A 13 3.50 -15.86 24.42
N GLN A 14 3.53 -16.06 23.09
CA GLN A 14 2.38 -15.84 22.21
C GLN A 14 1.26 -16.83 22.53
N VAL A 15 1.60 -18.11 22.71
CA VAL A 15 0.64 -19.16 23.06
C VAL A 15 0.05 -18.91 24.45
N GLU A 16 0.87 -18.57 25.44
CA GLU A 16 0.40 -18.28 26.81
C GLU A 16 -0.49 -17.02 26.87
N SER A 17 -0.13 -15.96 26.13
CA SER A 17 -0.97 -14.76 25.98
C SER A 17 -2.32 -15.07 25.33
N PHE A 18 -2.32 -15.94 24.31
CA PHE A 18 -3.56 -16.42 23.69
C PHE A 18 -4.42 -17.22 24.65
N ILE A 19 -3.84 -18.17 25.38
CA ILE A 19 -4.57 -18.96 26.40
C ILE A 19 -5.25 -18.00 27.37
N ARG A 20 -4.57 -16.98 27.88
CA ARG A 20 -5.14 -16.02 28.85
C ARG A 20 -6.34 -15.21 28.31
N ARG A 21 -6.42 -14.98 27.01
CA ARG A 21 -7.46 -14.16 26.38
C ARG A 21 -8.59 -14.99 25.78
N ASN A 22 -8.35 -16.27 25.46
CA ASN A 22 -9.34 -17.14 24.85
C ASN A 22 -10.10 -17.96 25.91
N ASP A 23 -11.39 -17.68 26.08
CA ASP A 23 -12.25 -18.33 27.09
C ASP A 23 -12.27 -19.86 26.98
N THR A 24 -12.30 -20.38 25.75
CA THR A 24 -12.28 -21.83 25.50
C THR A 24 -10.95 -22.44 25.95
N ALA A 25 -9.83 -21.86 25.52
CA ALA A 25 -8.50 -22.33 25.91
C ALA A 25 -8.26 -22.23 27.42
N ARG A 26 -8.70 -21.15 28.07
CA ARG A 26 -8.64 -21.01 29.54
C ARG A 26 -9.42 -22.09 30.25
N LYS A 27 -10.66 -22.33 29.81
CA LYS A 27 -11.53 -23.33 30.42
C LYS A 27 -10.91 -24.71 30.28
N GLU A 28 -10.43 -25.06 29.08
CA GLU A 28 -9.77 -26.34 28.84
C GLU A 28 -8.49 -26.51 29.66
N LEU A 29 -7.68 -25.46 29.83
CA LEU A 29 -6.53 -25.49 30.72
C LEU A 29 -6.95 -25.76 32.18
N SER A 30 -7.99 -25.06 32.65
CA SER A 30 -8.51 -25.24 34.01
C SER A 30 -9.05 -26.66 34.23
N ASP A 31 -9.76 -27.21 33.24
CA ASP A 31 -10.30 -28.57 33.29
C ASP A 31 -9.16 -29.61 33.31
N LEU A 32 -8.10 -29.38 32.51
CA LEU A 32 -6.90 -30.21 32.52
C LEU A 32 -6.19 -30.17 33.88
N GLU A 33 -6.00 -29.00 34.46
CA GLU A 33 -5.35 -28.84 35.76
C GLU A 33 -6.15 -29.50 36.89
N ALA A 34 -7.48 -29.40 36.86
CA ALA A 34 -8.35 -30.10 37.80
C ALA A 34 -8.21 -31.62 37.67
N TRP A 35 -8.24 -32.15 36.44
CA TRP A 35 -8.06 -33.58 36.18
C TRP A 35 -6.68 -34.09 36.61
N LEU A 36 -5.61 -33.33 36.34
CA LEU A 36 -4.25 -33.69 36.79
C LEU A 36 -4.13 -33.75 38.30
N LYS A 37 -4.84 -32.88 39.02
CA LYS A 37 -4.89 -32.90 40.49
C LYS A 37 -5.63 -34.12 41.01
N GLU A 38 -6.73 -34.52 40.37
CA GLU A 38 -7.45 -35.75 40.71
C GLU A 38 -6.57 -36.99 40.45
N LEU A 39 -5.91 -37.04 39.30
CA LEU A 39 -5.00 -38.12 38.92
C LEU A 39 -3.87 -38.30 39.94
N ALA A 40 -3.32 -37.20 40.48
CA ALA A 40 -2.28 -37.24 41.52
C ALA A 40 -2.75 -37.88 42.84
N GLY A 41 -4.06 -37.89 43.12
CA GLY A 41 -4.66 -38.52 44.29
C GLY A 41 -5.00 -40.00 44.13
N MET A 42 -4.87 -40.56 42.93
CA MET A 42 -5.17 -41.96 42.62
C MET A 42 -4.01 -42.91 42.98
N SER A 43 -4.32 -44.19 43.16
CA SER A 43 -3.29 -45.22 43.34
C SER A 43 -2.43 -45.39 42.08
N GLU A 44 -1.26 -46.00 42.22
CA GLU A 44 -0.36 -46.24 41.08
C GLU A 44 -0.98 -47.16 40.02
N GLU A 45 -1.71 -48.20 40.43
CA GLU A 45 -2.43 -49.11 39.53
C GLU A 45 -3.55 -48.41 38.76
N GLU A 46 -4.27 -47.49 39.40
CA GLU A 46 -5.31 -46.69 38.73
C GLU A 46 -4.70 -45.73 37.70
N ARG A 47 -3.60 -45.06 38.06
CA ARG A 47 -2.91 -44.09 37.18
C ARG A 47 -2.38 -44.71 35.88
N MET A 48 -1.97 -45.97 35.91
CA MET A 48 -1.47 -46.69 34.73
C MET A 48 -2.51 -46.84 33.61
N ASN A 49 -3.80 -46.63 33.90
CA ASN A 49 -4.87 -46.68 32.89
C ASN A 49 -5.09 -45.36 32.14
N TYR A 50 -4.36 -44.29 32.51
CA TYR A 50 -4.55 -42.95 31.94
C TYR A 50 -3.31 -42.47 31.19
N ILE A 51 -3.51 -41.46 30.34
CA ILE A 51 -2.42 -40.78 29.65
C ILE A 51 -1.54 -40.08 30.69
N PRO A 52 -0.19 -40.20 30.62
CA PRO A 52 0.71 -39.54 31.56
C PRO A 52 0.50 -38.02 31.60
N PRO A 53 0.66 -37.36 32.77
CA PRO A 53 0.52 -35.91 32.93
C PRO A 53 1.24 -35.06 31.87
N GLU A 54 2.50 -35.38 31.60
CA GLU A 54 3.32 -34.66 30.62
C GLU A 54 2.79 -34.80 29.19
N GLU A 55 2.29 -35.98 28.84
CA GLU A 55 1.68 -36.21 27.52
C GLU A 55 0.35 -35.46 27.40
N SER A 56 -0.47 -35.42 28.46
CA SER A 56 -1.71 -34.64 28.48
C SER A 56 -1.46 -33.13 28.33
N ARG A 57 -0.43 -32.59 29.00
CA ARG A 57 0.01 -31.19 28.82
C ARG A 57 0.50 -30.92 27.40
N THR A 58 1.26 -31.85 26.82
CA THR A 58 1.75 -31.76 25.44
C THR A 58 0.59 -31.75 24.44
N ARG A 59 -0.38 -32.65 24.58
CA ARG A 59 -1.58 -32.71 23.71
C ARG A 59 -2.43 -31.45 23.82
N PHE A 60 -2.63 -30.94 25.04
CA PHE A 60 -3.31 -29.66 25.24
C PHE A 60 -2.59 -28.52 24.54
N ARG A 61 -1.26 -28.40 24.71
CA ARG A 61 -0.47 -27.38 24.04
C ARG A 61 -0.53 -27.49 22.52
N ALA A 62 -0.46 -28.70 21.96
CA ALA A 62 -0.61 -28.92 20.52
C ALA A 62 -1.98 -28.45 20.02
N LYS A 63 -3.06 -28.79 20.75
CA LYS A 63 -4.41 -28.33 20.41
C LYS A 63 -4.56 -26.80 20.47
N VAL A 64 -4.03 -26.17 21.51
CA VAL A 64 -4.04 -24.71 21.62
C VAL A 64 -3.22 -24.08 20.51
N LEU A 65 -2.09 -24.68 20.15
CA LEU A 65 -1.26 -24.25 19.05
C LEU A 65 -2.04 -24.28 17.73
N ASP A 66 -2.76 -25.37 17.45
CA ASP A 66 -3.60 -25.48 16.26
C ASP A 66 -4.68 -24.38 16.24
N ILE A 67 -5.40 -24.19 17.36
CA ILE A 67 -6.43 -23.13 17.47
C ILE A 67 -5.81 -21.75 17.33
N TYR A 68 -4.65 -21.53 17.94
CA TYR A 68 -3.93 -20.27 17.83
C TYR A 68 -3.57 -20.04 16.36
N GLU A 69 -2.88 -20.99 15.73
CA GLU A 69 -2.40 -20.94 14.34
C GLU A 69 -3.53 -20.68 13.36
N GLU A 70 -4.66 -21.37 13.52
CA GLU A 70 -5.83 -21.33 12.64
C GLU A 70 -6.88 -20.26 13.01
N GLY A 71 -6.75 -19.59 14.16
CA GLY A 71 -7.72 -18.62 14.64
C GLY A 71 -7.56 -17.23 14.01
N PRO A 72 -8.63 -16.61 13.48
CA PRO A 72 -8.58 -15.22 13.05
C PRO A 72 -8.51 -14.26 14.25
N LEU A 73 -7.93 -13.07 14.04
CA LEU A 73 -7.98 -11.98 15.01
C LEU A 73 -9.39 -11.37 15.13
N THR A 74 -9.72 -10.88 16.31
CA THR A 74 -10.89 -10.00 16.50
C THR A 74 -10.66 -8.61 15.90
N LYS A 75 -11.71 -7.78 15.87
CA LYS A 75 -11.61 -6.39 15.40
C LYS A 75 -10.56 -5.60 16.19
N GLU A 76 -10.62 -5.68 17.51
CA GLU A 76 -9.75 -4.95 18.44
C GLU A 76 -8.30 -5.41 18.28
N GLU A 77 -8.09 -6.73 18.14
CA GLU A 77 -6.75 -7.28 17.89
C GLU A 77 -6.18 -6.84 16.54
N ILE A 78 -7.01 -6.70 15.51
CA ILE A 78 -6.59 -6.13 14.22
C ILE A 78 -6.18 -4.66 14.40
N GLU A 79 -6.98 -3.85 15.10
CA GLU A 79 -6.67 -2.43 15.34
C GLU A 79 -5.33 -2.25 16.09
N GLU A 80 -5.02 -3.13 17.04
CA GLU A 80 -3.76 -3.10 17.80
C GLU A 80 -2.57 -3.65 16.98
N SER A 81 -2.78 -4.75 16.26
CA SER A 81 -1.70 -5.48 15.57
C SER A 81 -1.34 -4.88 14.21
N PHE A 82 -2.30 -4.29 13.50
CA PHE A 82 -2.09 -3.66 12.21
C PHE A 82 -1.97 -2.14 12.36
N THR A 83 -1.13 -1.67 13.28
CA THR A 83 -0.72 -0.27 13.33
C THR A 83 0.54 -0.05 12.48
N THR A 84 0.75 1.19 12.02
CA THR A 84 1.99 1.54 11.30
C THR A 84 3.23 1.18 12.11
N ASP A 85 3.24 1.52 13.40
CA ASP A 85 4.42 1.31 14.25
C ASP A 85 4.70 -0.18 14.50
N ASN A 86 3.65 -1.00 14.66
CA ASN A 86 3.85 -2.44 14.79
C ASN A 86 4.38 -3.05 13.49
N LEU A 87 3.69 -2.83 12.37
CA LEU A 87 4.06 -3.41 11.08
C LEU A 87 5.48 -3.04 10.64
N ARG A 88 5.93 -1.82 10.93
CA ARG A 88 7.31 -1.37 10.68
C ARG A 88 8.36 -2.19 11.41
N ARG A 89 8.07 -2.65 12.62
CA ARG A 89 9.03 -3.34 13.50
C ARG A 89 9.14 -4.83 13.23
N LEU A 90 8.10 -5.45 12.65
CA LEU A 90 8.12 -6.87 12.35
C LEU A 90 9.21 -7.20 11.32
N SER A 91 9.89 -8.32 11.53
CA SER A 91 10.60 -9.02 10.45
C SER A 91 9.62 -9.47 9.36
N LEU A 92 10.13 -9.86 8.19
CA LEU A 92 9.28 -10.38 7.11
C LEU A 92 8.53 -11.65 7.57
N GLU A 93 9.23 -12.50 8.32
CA GLU A 93 8.76 -13.71 8.96
C GLU A 93 7.58 -13.47 9.92
N GLU A 94 7.75 -12.56 10.87
CA GLU A 94 6.70 -12.20 11.84
C GLU A 94 5.52 -11.52 11.14
N TYR A 95 5.79 -10.71 10.12
CA TYR A 95 4.77 -10.07 9.31
C TYR A 95 3.90 -11.10 8.60
N VAL A 96 4.50 -12.08 7.93
CA VAL A 96 3.76 -13.18 7.27
C VAL A 96 2.99 -14.03 8.29
N ALA A 97 3.55 -14.29 9.46
CA ALA A 97 2.84 -14.98 10.53
C ALA A 97 1.58 -14.20 10.98
N LEU A 98 1.65 -12.86 11.04
CA LEU A 98 0.50 -12.01 11.32
C LEU A 98 -0.54 -12.02 10.18
N LEU A 99 -0.12 -12.05 8.91
CA LEU A 99 -1.04 -12.13 7.76
C LEU A 99 -1.91 -13.38 7.80
N ARG A 100 -1.44 -14.48 8.40
CA ARG A 100 -2.21 -15.73 8.52
C ARG A 100 -3.41 -15.61 9.46
N LYS A 101 -3.51 -14.52 10.23
CA LYS A 101 -4.59 -14.30 11.22
C LYS A 101 -5.73 -13.44 10.70
N VAL A 102 -5.69 -13.02 9.44
CA VAL A 102 -6.70 -12.16 8.81
C VAL A 102 -7.00 -12.66 7.40
N PRO A 103 -8.12 -12.24 6.77
CA PRO A 103 -8.35 -12.56 5.37
C PRO A 103 -7.14 -12.23 4.51
N ALA A 104 -6.70 -13.17 3.67
CA ALA A 104 -5.52 -13.08 2.83
C ALA A 104 -5.73 -12.14 1.62
N LYS A 105 -6.21 -10.92 1.88
CA LYS A 105 -6.50 -9.88 0.89
C LYS A 105 -5.54 -8.72 1.04
N PHE A 106 -5.16 -8.12 -0.08
CA PHE A 106 -4.11 -7.12 -0.11
C PHE A 106 -4.51 -5.85 -0.84
N ILE A 107 -3.91 -4.73 -0.45
CA ILE A 107 -3.85 -3.53 -1.26
C ILE A 107 -2.44 -3.45 -1.83
N THR A 108 -2.32 -3.29 -3.14
CA THR A 108 -1.01 -3.13 -3.77
C THR A 108 -0.84 -1.72 -4.32
N HIS A 109 0.40 -1.26 -4.37
CA HIS A 109 0.77 -0.03 -5.03
C HIS A 109 2.00 -0.28 -5.90
N ILE A 110 1.84 -0.12 -7.22
CA ILE A 110 2.96 -0.25 -8.15
C ILE A 110 3.70 1.08 -8.29
N THR A 111 5.02 0.99 -8.40
CA THR A 111 5.89 2.16 -8.56
C THR A 111 6.19 2.39 -10.04
N ARG A 112 6.50 3.65 -10.38
CA ARG A 112 6.98 4.05 -11.71
C ARG A 112 8.48 4.32 -11.63
N HIS A 113 9.31 3.30 -11.81
CA HIS A 113 10.77 3.44 -11.91
C HIS A 113 11.27 2.94 -13.26
N GLY A 114 12.09 3.74 -13.94
CA GLY A 114 12.55 3.46 -15.30
C GLY A 114 11.63 4.08 -16.36
N PHE A 115 11.78 3.62 -17.61
CA PHE A 115 11.00 4.18 -18.72
C PHE A 115 9.58 3.60 -18.76
N CYS A 116 8.61 4.46 -19.05
CA CYS A 116 7.27 4.03 -19.40
C CYS A 116 7.27 3.40 -20.80
N ASP A 117 7.32 2.07 -20.88
CA ASP A 117 7.42 1.32 -22.14
C ASP A 117 6.08 0.78 -22.66
N ARG A 118 4.97 1.17 -22.01
CA ARG A 118 3.60 0.80 -22.39
C ARG A 118 2.69 2.02 -22.48
N THR A 119 1.66 1.92 -23.30
CA THR A 119 0.60 2.94 -23.39
C THR A 119 -0.63 2.46 -22.63
N SER A 120 -1.12 3.28 -21.70
CA SER A 120 -2.39 3.09 -20.99
C SER A 120 -3.15 4.41 -20.98
N HIS A 121 -4.44 4.39 -20.63
CA HIS A 121 -5.22 5.61 -20.43
C HIS A 121 -4.77 6.45 -19.22
N HIS A 122 -3.84 5.93 -18.42
CA HIS A 122 -3.16 6.61 -17.31
C HIS A 122 -1.68 6.95 -17.62
N HIS A 123 -1.24 6.78 -18.88
CA HIS A 123 0.11 7.11 -19.37
C HIS A 123 0.01 8.12 -20.52
N PHE A 124 0.21 9.40 -20.21
CA PHE A 124 0.30 10.47 -21.21
C PHE A 124 1.76 10.78 -21.59
N ASP A 125 2.72 10.12 -20.94
CA ASP A 125 4.15 10.41 -20.90
C ASP A 125 5.00 9.21 -21.33
N LYS A 126 4.49 8.41 -22.29
CA LYS A 126 5.23 7.28 -22.89
C LYS A 126 6.67 7.71 -23.22
N GLU A 127 7.64 6.84 -22.91
CA GLU A 127 9.09 7.09 -23.13
C GLU A 127 9.74 8.10 -22.18
N SER A 128 9.00 8.61 -21.18
CA SER A 128 9.60 9.37 -20.09
C SER A 128 10.22 8.44 -19.05
N PHE A 129 11.35 8.86 -18.50
CA PHE A 129 12.00 8.19 -17.38
C PHE A 129 11.41 8.65 -16.05
N HIS A 130 11.14 7.72 -15.14
CA HIS A 130 10.60 8.01 -13.82
C HIS A 130 11.52 7.51 -12.71
N HIS A 131 11.68 8.32 -11.66
CA HIS A 131 12.43 7.99 -10.43
C HIS A 131 11.50 7.58 -9.28
N GLY A 132 10.35 6.99 -9.58
CA GLY A 132 9.27 6.82 -8.62
C GLY A 132 9.67 5.99 -7.40
N PHE A 133 10.41 4.89 -7.58
CA PHE A 133 10.84 4.10 -6.43
C PHE A 133 11.92 4.80 -5.60
N GLU A 134 12.88 5.49 -6.25
CA GLU A 134 13.88 6.31 -5.54
C GLU A 134 13.22 7.41 -4.70
N GLY A 135 12.21 8.09 -5.25
CA GLY A 135 11.41 9.08 -4.53
C GLY A 135 10.68 8.49 -3.31
N LEU A 136 10.08 7.30 -3.46
CA LEU A 136 9.43 6.58 -2.36
C LEU A 136 10.43 6.19 -1.26
N LEU A 137 11.64 5.77 -1.63
CA LEU A 137 12.69 5.41 -0.68
C LEU A 137 13.17 6.61 0.14
N ALA A 138 13.36 7.76 -0.52
CA ALA A 138 13.76 9.00 0.14
C ALA A 138 12.67 9.52 1.09
N GLY A 139 11.40 9.51 0.65
CA GLY A 139 10.26 9.96 1.45
C GLY A 139 9.77 8.97 2.50
N ARG A 140 10.17 7.70 2.41
CA ARG A 140 9.73 6.56 3.25
C ARG A 140 8.21 6.32 3.27
N ASN A 141 7.48 6.97 2.38
CA ASN A 141 6.03 6.89 2.29
C ASN A 141 5.58 6.97 0.83
N ILE A 142 4.49 6.28 0.52
CA ILE A 142 3.63 6.55 -0.63
C ILE A 142 2.75 7.72 -0.25
N GLN A 143 2.72 8.75 -1.10
CA GLN A 143 1.98 9.98 -0.87
C GLN A 143 0.97 10.21 -1.99
N SER A 144 -0.15 10.85 -1.66
CA SER A 144 -1.07 11.40 -2.65
C SER A 144 -0.34 12.44 -3.51
N GLY A 145 -0.86 12.74 -4.71
CA GLY A 145 -0.29 13.78 -5.57
C GLY A 145 -0.18 15.12 -4.86
N MET A 146 -1.19 15.46 -4.06
CA MET A 146 -1.22 16.66 -3.23
C MET A 146 -0.19 16.61 -2.10
N ASP A 147 -0.12 15.52 -1.33
CA ASP A 147 0.82 15.42 -0.20
C ASP A 147 2.29 15.33 -0.66
N ARG A 148 2.55 14.86 -1.88
CA ARG A 148 3.88 14.87 -2.50
C ARG A 148 4.37 16.30 -2.76
N ILE A 149 3.48 17.21 -3.16
CA ILE A 149 3.82 18.62 -3.40
C ILE A 149 3.82 19.41 -2.09
N ALA A 150 2.84 19.14 -1.22
CA ALA A 150 2.69 19.83 0.05
C ALA A 150 3.77 19.44 1.07
N GLU A 151 4.28 18.21 1.03
CA GLU A 151 5.15 17.64 2.07
C GLU A 151 4.54 17.75 3.49
N GLY A 152 3.21 17.74 3.58
CA GLY A 152 2.45 17.85 4.83
C GLY A 152 1.95 19.25 5.20
N GLU A 153 2.42 20.32 4.58
CA GLU A 153 1.94 21.70 4.83
C GLU A 153 1.88 22.54 3.55
N TRP A 154 0.82 23.32 3.39
CA TRP A 154 0.66 24.22 2.25
C TRP A 154 1.32 25.58 2.51
N ASP A 155 2.25 25.96 1.64
CA ASP A 155 2.77 27.32 1.54
C ASP A 155 2.54 27.90 0.14
N LYS A 156 2.87 29.17 -0.04
CA LYS A 156 2.63 29.85 -1.32
C LYS A 156 3.41 29.23 -2.49
N ASP A 157 4.62 28.74 -2.26
CA ASP A 157 5.47 28.22 -3.34
C ASP A 157 5.00 26.82 -3.76
N LYS A 158 4.58 25.99 -2.79
CA LYS A 158 3.98 24.68 -3.06
C LYS A 158 2.63 24.80 -3.76
N VAL A 159 1.79 25.76 -3.35
CA VAL A 159 0.53 26.03 -4.05
C VAL A 159 0.79 26.57 -5.46
N ARG A 160 1.85 27.37 -5.68
CA ARG A 160 2.26 27.78 -7.04
C ARG A 160 2.66 26.58 -7.91
N LEU A 161 3.38 25.60 -7.36
CA LEU A 161 3.69 24.36 -8.07
C LEU A 161 2.40 23.63 -8.46
N MET A 162 1.48 23.45 -7.51
CA MET A 162 0.21 22.79 -7.79
C MET A 162 -0.64 23.54 -8.82
N LEU A 163 -0.65 24.88 -8.78
CA LEU A 163 -1.31 25.71 -9.78
C LEU A 163 -0.75 25.45 -11.18
N ARG A 164 0.57 25.30 -11.33
CA ARG A 164 1.19 24.95 -12.61
C ARG A 164 0.78 23.56 -13.10
N GLU A 165 0.72 22.58 -12.21
CA GLU A 165 0.27 21.22 -12.54
C GLU A 165 -1.17 21.20 -13.08
N ILE A 166 -2.04 22.08 -12.56
CA ILE A 166 -3.41 22.24 -13.08
C ILE A 166 -3.53 23.26 -14.23
N GLY A 167 -2.41 23.74 -14.78
CA GLY A 167 -2.38 24.62 -15.95
C GLY A 167 -2.54 26.12 -15.67
N ILE A 168 -2.17 26.60 -14.48
CA ILE A 168 -2.21 28.00 -14.06
C ILE A 168 -0.79 28.50 -13.70
N PRO A 169 -0.21 29.46 -14.45
CA PRO A 169 -0.70 30.03 -15.70
C PRO A 169 -0.44 29.08 -16.87
N SER A 170 -1.18 29.24 -17.95
CA SER A 170 -0.92 28.59 -19.24
C SER A 170 -1.33 29.51 -20.38
N GLU A 171 -0.98 29.17 -21.61
CA GLU A 171 -1.39 29.89 -22.82
C GLU A 171 -2.91 29.99 -23.01
N TYR A 172 -3.66 29.08 -22.37
CA TYR A 172 -5.13 29.05 -22.35
C TYR A 172 -5.74 29.77 -21.14
N CYS A 173 -4.93 30.14 -20.14
CA CYS A 173 -5.35 30.82 -18.92
C CYS A 173 -4.91 32.30 -18.95
N LYS A 174 -5.56 33.11 -19.79
CA LYS A 174 -5.11 34.47 -20.13
C LYS A 174 -5.53 35.51 -19.11
N THR A 175 -6.65 35.30 -18.43
CA THR A 175 -7.23 36.26 -17.49
C THR A 175 -7.30 35.69 -16.07
N ARG A 176 -7.45 36.58 -15.09
CA ARG A 176 -7.81 36.20 -13.71
C ARG A 176 -9.09 35.34 -13.68
N GLY A 177 -10.06 35.65 -14.55
CA GLY A 177 -11.31 34.90 -14.64
C GLY A 177 -11.06 33.45 -15.01
N ASP A 178 -10.24 33.21 -16.04
CA ASP A 178 -9.85 31.89 -16.52
C ASP A 178 -9.16 31.09 -15.41
N ALA A 179 -8.21 31.70 -14.70
CA ALA A 179 -7.49 31.05 -13.59
C ALA A 179 -8.43 30.64 -12.46
N VAL A 180 -9.36 31.52 -12.07
CA VAL A 180 -10.36 31.22 -11.04
C VAL A 180 -11.34 30.15 -11.51
N GLU A 181 -11.70 30.11 -12.78
CA GLU A 181 -12.56 29.07 -13.35
C GLU A 181 -11.87 27.70 -13.29
N ILE A 182 -10.64 27.58 -13.78
CA ILE A 182 -9.84 26.34 -13.73
C ILE A 182 -9.70 25.84 -12.29
N LEU A 183 -9.35 26.72 -11.33
CA LEU A 183 -9.27 26.36 -9.91
C LEU A 183 -10.61 25.85 -9.36
N ASN A 184 -11.73 26.46 -9.76
CA ASN A 184 -13.06 26.03 -9.34
C ASN A 184 -13.46 24.70 -9.97
N GLU A 185 -13.11 24.44 -11.23
CA GLU A 185 -13.36 23.16 -11.89
C GLU A 185 -12.60 22.05 -11.20
N PHE A 186 -11.29 22.23 -10.98
CA PHE A 186 -10.42 21.32 -10.23
C PHE A 186 -10.99 20.97 -8.84
N SER A 187 -11.60 21.94 -8.17
CA SER A 187 -12.16 21.78 -6.83
C SER A 187 -13.57 21.15 -6.80
N ARG A 188 -14.31 21.13 -7.92
CA ARG A 188 -15.75 20.76 -7.95
C ARG A 188 -16.07 19.54 -8.79
N ARG A 189 -15.27 19.25 -9.80
CA ARG A 189 -15.54 18.22 -10.80
C ARG A 189 -14.36 17.28 -10.90
N SER A 190 -14.64 16.04 -11.27
CA SER A 190 -13.61 15.13 -11.75
C SER A 190 -13.61 15.12 -13.26
N VAL A 191 -12.43 15.21 -13.88
CA VAL A 191 -12.25 15.03 -15.33
C VAL A 191 -12.74 13.64 -15.78
N THR A 192 -12.76 12.66 -14.88
CA THR A 192 -13.26 11.29 -15.16
C THR A 192 -14.78 11.13 -15.01
N GLY A 193 -15.50 12.22 -14.68
CA GLY A 193 -16.96 12.20 -14.50
C GLY A 193 -17.45 11.52 -13.21
N LEU A 194 -16.53 11.23 -12.28
CA LEU A 194 -16.85 10.68 -10.97
C LEU A 194 -17.58 11.71 -10.09
N PRO A 195 -18.40 11.28 -9.11
CA PRO A 195 -19.09 12.15 -8.17
C PRO A 195 -18.15 12.72 -7.09
N THR A 196 -16.94 13.11 -7.48
CA THR A 196 -15.86 13.70 -6.66
C THR A 196 -15.17 14.82 -7.45
N SER A 197 -14.30 15.58 -6.79
CA SER A 197 -13.40 16.55 -7.43
C SER A 197 -12.03 15.95 -7.77
N ASP A 198 -11.34 16.51 -8.76
CA ASP A 198 -9.93 16.18 -9.04
C ASP A 198 -9.02 16.53 -7.86
N PHE A 199 -9.36 17.55 -7.08
CA PHE A 199 -8.70 17.80 -5.79
C PHE A 199 -8.78 16.58 -4.87
N THR A 200 -9.96 15.96 -4.77
CA THR A 200 -10.17 14.81 -3.89
C THR A 200 -9.45 13.57 -4.39
N ASP A 201 -9.46 13.35 -5.70
CA ASP A 201 -8.67 12.29 -6.35
C ASP A 201 -7.17 12.47 -6.02
N LEU A 202 -6.58 13.63 -6.34
CA LEU A 202 -5.16 13.89 -6.11
C LEU A 202 -4.75 13.93 -4.63
N ASN A 203 -5.69 14.09 -3.70
CA ASN A 203 -5.40 14.13 -2.26
C ASN A 203 -5.54 12.75 -1.58
N ALA A 204 -6.07 11.74 -2.26
CA ALA A 204 -6.07 10.37 -1.78
C ALA A 204 -4.81 9.61 -2.23
N VAL A 205 -4.41 8.57 -1.48
CA VAL A 205 -3.52 7.55 -2.04
C VAL A 205 -4.36 6.51 -2.75
N HIS A 206 -3.91 6.16 -3.95
CA HIS A 206 -4.54 5.16 -4.80
C HIS A 206 -3.86 3.81 -4.62
N GLY A 207 -4.59 2.73 -4.82
CA GLY A 207 -4.06 1.38 -4.68
C GLY A 207 -4.97 0.38 -5.37
N ALA A 208 -4.44 -0.78 -5.71
CA ALA A 208 -5.21 -1.84 -6.35
C ALA A 208 -5.68 -2.89 -5.34
N LEU A 209 -6.95 -3.34 -5.44
CA LEU A 209 -7.49 -4.35 -4.56
C LEU A 209 -7.12 -5.75 -5.06
N ASP A 210 -6.30 -6.45 -4.29
CA ASP A 210 -5.95 -7.86 -4.46
C ASP A 210 -5.38 -8.23 -5.84
N TYR A 211 -4.71 -7.26 -6.46
CA TYR A 211 -4.13 -7.31 -7.80
C TYR A 211 -2.99 -6.30 -7.88
N VAL A 212 -1.96 -6.56 -8.68
CA VAL A 212 -0.92 -5.57 -9.02
C VAL A 212 -1.31 -4.91 -10.34
N ALA A 213 -1.76 -3.67 -10.29
CA ALA A 213 -2.22 -2.89 -11.45
C ALA A 213 -1.07 -2.35 -12.33
N ASP A 214 -0.10 -3.22 -12.63
CA ASP A 214 1.10 -2.91 -13.38
C ASP A 214 0.80 -2.45 -14.81
N TRP A 215 -0.23 -3.01 -15.44
CA TRP A 215 -0.63 -2.64 -16.79
C TRP A 215 -1.07 -1.19 -16.92
N TYR A 216 -1.70 -0.66 -15.87
CA TYR A 216 -2.28 0.67 -15.87
C TYR A 216 -1.34 1.71 -15.28
N TYR A 217 -0.60 1.36 -14.22
CA TYR A 217 0.19 2.31 -13.43
C TYR A 217 1.68 2.00 -13.37
N GLY A 218 2.12 0.84 -13.88
CA GLY A 218 3.53 0.46 -13.95
C GLY A 218 4.25 1.10 -15.15
N SER A 219 5.57 1.19 -15.05
CA SER A 219 6.42 1.84 -16.06
C SER A 219 7.04 0.82 -17.02
N GLU A 220 7.97 0.01 -16.51
CA GLU A 220 8.86 -0.82 -17.33
C GLU A 220 8.54 -2.32 -17.20
N ILE A 221 8.02 -2.96 -18.27
CA ILE A 221 7.62 -4.39 -18.25
C ILE A 221 8.80 -5.28 -17.83
N GLY A 222 8.61 -6.19 -16.89
CA GLY A 222 9.62 -7.11 -16.36
C GLY A 222 10.65 -6.45 -15.43
N ASN A 223 10.47 -5.18 -15.07
CA ASN A 223 11.27 -4.49 -14.05
C ASN A 223 10.35 -3.71 -13.07
N GLN A 224 9.10 -4.14 -12.91
CA GLN A 224 8.15 -3.44 -12.05
C GLN A 224 8.38 -3.72 -10.57
N ILE A 225 8.47 -2.66 -9.78
CA ILE A 225 8.54 -2.73 -8.31
C ILE A 225 7.18 -2.37 -7.74
N PHE A 226 6.67 -3.15 -6.80
CA PHE A 226 5.40 -2.87 -6.13
C PHE A 226 5.51 -3.07 -4.62
N VAL A 227 4.55 -2.48 -3.90
CA VAL A 227 4.42 -2.61 -2.45
C VAL A 227 3.11 -3.30 -2.14
N LEU A 228 3.14 -4.27 -1.22
CA LEU A 228 1.98 -5.00 -0.75
C LEU A 228 1.64 -4.59 0.68
N TYR A 229 0.37 -4.24 0.89
CA TYR A 229 -0.22 -3.94 2.20
C TYR A 229 -1.34 -4.92 2.52
N PRO A 230 -1.57 -5.29 3.80
CA PRO A 230 -2.67 -6.14 4.20
C PRO A 230 -3.97 -5.34 4.11
N ALA A 231 -5.04 -5.91 3.58
CA ALA A 231 -6.35 -5.27 3.60
C ALA A 231 -6.80 -4.93 5.04
N ALA A 232 -6.44 -5.77 6.02
CA ALA A 232 -6.72 -5.52 7.44
C ALA A 232 -6.05 -4.24 7.99
N PHE A 233 -4.86 -3.89 7.49
CA PHE A 233 -4.20 -2.63 7.80
C PHE A 233 -4.98 -1.44 7.27
N VAL A 234 -5.37 -1.48 6.00
CA VAL A 234 -6.12 -0.40 5.37
C VAL A 234 -7.49 -0.24 6.02
N ALA A 235 -8.23 -1.34 6.20
CA ALA A 235 -9.53 -1.32 6.84
C ALA A 235 -9.50 -0.73 8.27
N SER A 236 -8.46 -1.03 9.05
CA SER A 236 -8.36 -0.59 10.44
C SER A 236 -7.77 0.82 10.60
N GLN A 237 -6.83 1.25 9.75
CA GLN A 237 -6.08 2.50 9.94
C GLN A 237 -6.47 3.63 8.98
N TYR A 238 -7.20 3.31 7.90
CA TYR A 238 -7.53 4.26 6.84
C TYR A 238 -9.02 4.40 6.63
N GLU A 239 -9.40 5.57 6.18
CA GLU A 239 -10.70 5.84 5.59
C GLU A 239 -10.61 5.62 4.08
N SER A 240 -11.55 4.85 3.55
CA SER A 240 -11.43 4.30 2.21
C SER A 240 -12.72 4.38 1.41
N THR A 241 -12.59 4.54 0.11
CA THR A 241 -13.66 4.32 -0.87
C THR A 241 -13.10 3.67 -2.12
N SER A 242 -13.94 3.05 -2.94
CA SER A 242 -13.52 2.57 -4.27
C SER A 242 -13.95 3.56 -5.34
N GLN A 243 -13.38 3.47 -6.53
CA GLN A 243 -13.79 4.27 -7.68
C GLN A 243 -15.29 4.08 -8.04
N ASN A 244 -15.91 2.97 -7.63
CA ASN A 244 -17.35 2.72 -7.80
C ASN A 244 -18.19 3.25 -6.63
N GLY A 245 -17.59 3.95 -5.67
CA GLY A 245 -18.26 4.51 -4.49
C GLY A 245 -18.64 3.50 -3.42
N ASN A 246 -18.18 2.25 -3.54
CA ASN A 246 -18.47 1.18 -2.60
C ASN A 246 -17.28 0.23 -2.49
N VAL A 247 -16.61 0.21 -1.34
CA VAL A 247 -15.54 -0.74 -1.06
C VAL A 247 -16.14 -2.16 -1.12
N PRO A 248 -15.55 -3.11 -1.88
CA PRO A 248 -16.04 -4.48 -1.91
C PRO A 248 -15.79 -5.18 -0.57
N ASP A 249 -16.50 -6.28 -0.35
CA ASP A 249 -16.27 -7.12 0.83
C ASP A 249 -14.81 -7.57 0.89
N ASN A 250 -14.25 -7.57 2.11
CA ASN A 250 -12.84 -7.90 2.36
C ASN A 250 -11.81 -7.09 1.57
N PHE A 251 -12.20 -5.94 0.99
CA PHE A 251 -11.31 -5.11 0.18
C PHE A 251 -10.69 -5.91 -0.98
N ALA A 252 -11.50 -6.77 -1.61
CA ALA A 252 -11.06 -7.57 -2.75
C ALA A 252 -12.14 -7.59 -3.82
N GLN A 253 -11.75 -7.36 -5.08
CA GLN A 253 -12.66 -7.57 -6.20
C GLN A 253 -12.85 -9.07 -6.46
N PRO A 254 -14.03 -9.46 -7.02
CA PRO A 254 -14.18 -10.76 -7.64
C PRO A 254 -13.02 -11.05 -8.60
N LYS A 255 -12.55 -12.31 -8.64
CA LYS A 255 -11.37 -12.69 -9.44
C LYS A 255 -11.45 -12.20 -10.90
N ASP A 256 -12.62 -12.35 -11.51
CA ASP A 256 -12.86 -11.99 -12.91
C ASP A 256 -12.87 -10.47 -13.16
N SER A 257 -12.87 -9.64 -12.12
CA SER A 257 -12.87 -8.17 -12.25
C SER A 257 -11.65 -7.50 -11.61
N ARG A 258 -10.68 -8.26 -11.11
CA ARG A 258 -9.45 -7.73 -10.50
C ARG A 258 -8.56 -6.97 -11.49
N HIS A 259 -8.62 -7.34 -12.77
CA HIS A 259 -7.87 -6.69 -13.84
C HIS A 259 -8.59 -5.47 -14.42
N ASP A 260 -9.79 -5.12 -13.91
CA ASP A 260 -10.51 -3.94 -14.35
C ASP A 260 -9.69 -2.69 -14.00
N ALA A 261 -9.62 -1.73 -14.92
CA ALA A 261 -9.05 -0.41 -14.68
C ALA A 261 -9.70 0.31 -13.49
N ARG A 262 -10.92 -0.09 -13.12
CA ARG A 262 -11.67 0.42 -11.96
C ARG A 262 -11.41 -0.31 -10.66
N ASN A 263 -10.38 -1.15 -10.60
CA ASN A 263 -9.94 -1.83 -9.39
C ASN A 263 -9.10 -0.91 -8.48
N ASP A 264 -9.56 0.33 -8.27
CA ASP A 264 -8.85 1.34 -7.51
C ASP A 264 -9.53 1.61 -6.17
N ILE A 265 -8.72 1.74 -5.12
CA ILE A 265 -9.13 2.16 -3.78
C ILE A 265 -8.43 3.45 -3.40
N TRP A 266 -9.22 4.41 -2.95
CA TRP A 266 -8.76 5.70 -2.48
C TRP A 266 -8.69 5.65 -0.96
N MET A 267 -7.54 6.05 -0.41
CA MET A 267 -7.24 5.89 1.01
C MET A 267 -6.74 7.22 1.61
N MET A 268 -7.26 7.53 2.80
CA MET A 268 -6.78 8.62 3.66
C MET A 268 -6.53 8.10 5.06
N ARG A 269 -5.47 8.59 5.71
CA ARG A 269 -5.19 8.20 7.09
C ARG A 269 -6.27 8.74 8.03
N LYS A 270 -6.77 7.89 8.93
CA LYS A 270 -7.73 8.30 9.96
C LYS A 270 -7.17 9.45 10.82
N GLY A 271 -7.98 10.48 11.03
CA GLY A 271 -7.69 11.61 11.92
C GLY A 271 -6.75 12.68 11.38
N ASP A 272 -6.20 12.50 10.17
CA ASP A 272 -5.19 13.39 9.58
C ASP A 272 -5.57 13.84 8.15
N GLU A 273 -6.52 13.15 7.49
CA GLU A 273 -7.01 13.46 6.13
C GLU A 273 -5.91 13.50 5.04
N ARG A 274 -4.68 13.11 5.40
CA ARG A 274 -3.54 12.96 4.49
C ARG A 274 -3.56 11.60 3.83
N GLY A 275 -3.30 11.59 2.53
CA GLY A 275 -3.04 10.39 1.75
C GLY A 275 -1.58 9.99 1.93
N ILE A 276 -1.26 9.27 2.99
CA ILE A 276 0.11 8.78 3.25
C ILE A 276 0.05 7.30 3.66
N LEU A 277 0.72 6.43 2.89
CA LEU A 277 0.97 5.03 3.24
C LEU A 277 2.47 4.81 3.52
N PRO A 278 2.85 4.45 4.76
CA PRO A 278 4.23 4.14 5.12
C PRO A 278 4.82 3.00 4.30
N LEU A 279 6.01 3.18 3.71
CA LEU A 279 6.65 2.13 2.92
C LEU A 279 6.92 0.86 3.75
N ASP A 280 7.45 1.04 4.96
CA ASP A 280 7.80 -0.05 5.88
C ASP A 280 6.62 -0.75 6.57
N ALA A 281 5.39 -0.26 6.37
CA ALA A 281 4.19 -0.98 6.79
C ALA A 281 3.79 -2.06 5.77
N GLY A 282 4.40 -2.06 4.58
CA GLY A 282 4.19 -3.05 3.53
C GLY A 282 5.42 -3.92 3.27
N ILE A 283 5.29 -4.83 2.30
CA ILE A 283 6.39 -5.63 1.76
C ILE A 283 6.73 -5.08 0.38
N VAL A 284 7.99 -4.75 0.14
CA VAL A 284 8.45 -4.29 -1.18
C VAL A 284 8.88 -5.47 -2.03
N PHE A 285 8.31 -5.59 -3.23
CA PHE A 285 8.64 -6.62 -4.21
C PHE A 285 9.50 -6.02 -5.33
N ILE A 286 10.68 -6.58 -5.54
CA ILE A 286 11.65 -6.14 -6.54
C ILE A 286 11.98 -7.31 -7.47
N PRO A 287 11.94 -7.16 -8.80
CA PRO A 287 12.31 -8.22 -9.71
C PRO A 287 13.79 -8.52 -9.56
N ALA A 288 14.14 -9.77 -9.29
CA ALA A 288 15.50 -10.16 -8.95
C ALA A 288 16.42 -10.08 -10.17
N ASN A 289 15.97 -10.70 -11.26
CA ASN A 289 16.82 -11.06 -12.41
C ASN A 289 16.70 -10.09 -13.60
N ALA A 290 15.86 -9.06 -13.51
CA ALA A 290 15.75 -8.05 -14.54
C ALA A 290 17.14 -7.46 -14.84
N ARG A 291 17.53 -7.42 -16.11
CA ARG A 291 18.83 -6.90 -16.53
C ARG A 291 18.73 -5.39 -16.70
N VAL A 292 19.48 -4.64 -15.91
CA VAL A 292 19.36 -3.18 -15.82
C VAL A 292 20.71 -2.48 -15.98
N ASN A 293 20.66 -1.23 -16.41
CA ASN A 293 21.82 -0.33 -16.43
C ASN A 293 22.28 -0.07 -14.98
N PRO A 294 23.57 -0.28 -14.65
CA PRO A 294 24.09 -0.11 -13.29
C PRO A 294 23.95 1.30 -12.69
N ASN A 295 23.75 2.32 -13.51
CA ASN A 295 23.67 3.71 -13.09
C ASN A 295 22.22 4.18 -12.86
N THR A 296 21.25 3.58 -13.56
CA THR A 296 19.86 4.07 -13.60
C THR A 296 18.85 3.06 -13.08
N GLY A 297 19.20 1.77 -13.06
CA GLY A 297 18.29 0.70 -12.68
C GLY A 297 17.18 0.43 -13.70
N SER A 298 17.27 0.98 -14.91
CA SER A 298 16.35 0.72 -16.03
C SER A 298 16.88 -0.34 -16.98
N LYS A 299 15.98 -1.06 -17.64
CA LYS A 299 16.26 -2.00 -18.74
C LYS A 299 16.71 -1.32 -20.03
N TYR A 300 16.65 0.01 -20.12
CA TYR A 300 17.03 0.76 -21.31
C TYR A 300 18.16 1.75 -21.02
N GLU A 301 18.92 2.05 -22.08
CA GLU A 301 19.88 3.15 -22.04
C GLU A 301 19.16 4.50 -22.11
N ILE A 302 19.68 5.48 -21.36
CA ILE A 302 19.23 6.87 -21.39
C ILE A 302 20.20 7.64 -22.28
N ALA A 303 19.71 8.21 -23.37
CA ALA A 303 20.48 9.08 -24.24
C ALA A 303 20.85 10.41 -23.54
N GLU A 304 21.81 11.16 -24.07
CA GLU A 304 22.24 12.45 -23.50
C GLU A 304 21.10 13.48 -23.37
N ASN A 305 20.07 13.38 -24.23
CA ASN A 305 18.88 14.23 -24.19
C ASN A 305 17.81 13.74 -23.19
N GLY A 306 18.08 12.68 -22.41
CA GLY A 306 17.15 12.08 -21.46
C GLY A 306 16.10 11.14 -22.07
N SER A 307 16.07 10.98 -23.40
CA SER A 307 15.15 10.05 -24.06
C SER A 307 15.68 8.62 -24.03
N ARG A 308 14.79 7.66 -24.27
CA ARG A 308 15.18 6.28 -24.51
C ARG A 308 15.96 6.19 -25.82
N GLU A 309 17.07 5.44 -25.85
CA GLU A 309 17.70 5.07 -27.12
C GLU A 309 16.85 4.00 -27.84
N GLU A 310 16.29 4.33 -29.01
CA GLU A 310 15.51 3.40 -29.82
C GLU A 310 16.37 2.23 -30.34
N GLY A 311 15.91 1.00 -30.13
CA GLY A 311 16.46 -0.19 -30.79
C GLY A 311 17.77 -0.76 -30.21
N SER A 312 18.34 -0.16 -29.17
CA SER A 312 19.53 -0.69 -28.50
C SER A 312 19.14 -1.46 -27.23
N PRO A 313 19.20 -2.82 -27.19
CA PRO A 313 19.31 -3.51 -25.91
C PRO A 313 20.53 -2.97 -25.16
N LEU A 314 20.52 -2.98 -23.81
CA LEU A 314 21.64 -2.54 -22.96
C LEU A 314 22.98 -2.93 -23.61
N THR A 315 23.71 -1.94 -24.12
CA THR A 315 24.96 -2.17 -24.86
C THR A 315 26.14 -2.30 -23.91
N GLN A 316 25.96 -1.85 -22.67
CA GLN A 316 26.91 -1.94 -21.58
C GLN A 316 26.75 -3.21 -20.75
N GLU A 317 27.73 -3.48 -19.89
CA GLU A 317 27.61 -4.53 -18.86
C GLU A 317 26.38 -4.24 -17.99
N SER A 318 25.36 -5.08 -18.13
CA SER A 318 24.17 -5.03 -17.28
C SER A 318 24.42 -5.75 -15.96
N ILE A 319 23.73 -5.32 -14.91
CA ILE A 319 23.64 -6.05 -13.65
C ILE A 319 22.21 -6.53 -13.42
N SER A 320 22.03 -7.39 -12.42
CA SER A 320 20.67 -7.75 -11.98
C SER A 320 20.02 -6.58 -11.25
N SER A 321 18.69 -6.45 -11.34
CA SER A 321 17.93 -5.46 -10.58
C SER A 321 18.14 -5.63 -9.07
N GLN A 322 18.21 -6.88 -8.58
CA GLN A 322 18.59 -7.12 -7.18
C GLN A 322 19.95 -6.48 -6.84
N GLU A 323 20.98 -6.70 -7.66
CA GLU A 323 22.30 -6.12 -7.43
C GLU A 323 22.30 -4.58 -7.48
N TYR A 324 21.58 -4.00 -8.44
CA TYR A 324 21.41 -2.55 -8.53
C TYR A 324 20.81 -1.97 -7.23
N TRP A 325 19.69 -2.52 -6.79
CA TRP A 325 18.99 -2.00 -5.60
C TRP A 325 19.79 -2.24 -4.32
N GLU A 326 20.45 -3.39 -4.15
CA GLU A 326 21.34 -3.62 -3.02
C GLU A 326 22.48 -2.59 -2.97
N ASN A 327 23.08 -2.26 -4.11
CA ASN A 327 24.10 -1.20 -4.19
C ASN A 327 23.51 0.18 -3.86
N TYR A 328 22.32 0.49 -4.37
CA TYR A 328 21.61 1.74 -4.05
C TYR A 328 21.33 1.85 -2.54
N PHE A 329 20.83 0.80 -1.91
CA PHE A 329 20.53 0.75 -0.48
C PHE A 329 21.79 0.93 0.37
N ASN A 330 22.89 0.26 0.01
CA ASN A 330 24.16 0.39 0.71
C ASN A 330 24.74 1.80 0.59
N ARG A 331 24.57 2.45 -0.57
CA ARG A 331 25.06 3.82 -0.81
C ARG A 331 24.23 4.88 -0.08
N THR A 332 22.90 4.74 -0.07
CA THR A 332 21.99 5.77 0.45
C THR A 332 21.55 5.56 1.89
N GLY A 333 21.63 4.32 2.39
CA GLY A 333 21.03 3.92 3.66
C GLY A 333 19.50 3.75 3.62
N TYR A 334 18.85 4.02 2.48
CA TYR A 334 17.40 3.96 2.35
C TYR A 334 16.91 2.55 2.00
N ARG A 335 17.13 1.58 2.89
CA ARG A 335 16.65 0.21 2.71
C ARG A 335 15.23 0.03 3.31
N PRO A 336 14.25 -0.52 2.58
CA PRO A 336 13.00 -0.99 3.19
C PRO A 336 13.25 -2.11 4.20
N SER A 337 12.45 -2.15 5.27
CA SER A 337 12.56 -3.17 6.32
C SER A 337 12.20 -4.59 5.83
N LYS A 338 11.36 -4.70 4.80
CA LYS A 338 10.86 -5.96 4.24
C LYS A 338 10.96 -5.89 2.72
N ILE A 339 11.79 -6.76 2.15
CA ILE A 339 12.00 -6.87 0.72
C ILE A 339 11.85 -8.32 0.32
N ILE A 340 11.11 -8.55 -0.75
CA ILE A 340 11.09 -9.81 -1.49
C ILE A 340 11.68 -9.53 -2.87
N TYR A 341 12.74 -10.26 -3.21
CA TYR A 341 13.21 -10.36 -4.58
C TYR A 341 12.45 -11.49 -5.27
N TYR A 342 11.78 -11.22 -6.38
CA TYR A 342 10.94 -12.20 -7.08
C TYR A 342 11.53 -12.56 -8.44
N ASP A 343 11.33 -13.79 -8.89
CA ASP A 343 11.94 -14.33 -10.12
C ASP A 343 10.95 -14.37 -11.30
N GLU A 344 9.66 -14.25 -11.00
CA GLU A 344 8.54 -14.27 -11.94
C GLU A 344 8.61 -13.08 -12.90
N GLU A 345 8.11 -13.27 -14.13
CA GLU A 345 8.10 -12.20 -15.15
C GLU A 345 6.97 -11.20 -14.90
N ASP A 346 5.84 -11.67 -14.37
CA ASP A 346 4.66 -10.86 -14.07
C ASP A 346 4.52 -10.60 -12.55
N PRO A 347 4.32 -9.35 -12.11
CA PRO A 347 4.11 -9.02 -10.69
C PRO A 347 2.93 -9.75 -10.02
N ASN A 348 1.89 -10.10 -10.76
CA ASN A 348 0.76 -10.87 -10.24
C ASN A 348 1.11 -12.35 -10.07
N GLU A 349 1.99 -12.91 -10.90
CA GLU A 349 2.55 -14.25 -10.66
C GLU A 349 3.40 -14.25 -9.39
N ALA A 350 4.21 -13.20 -9.17
CA ALA A 350 4.98 -13.04 -7.92
C ALA A 350 4.07 -12.93 -6.69
N LEU A 351 2.94 -12.22 -6.79
CA LEU A 351 1.94 -12.11 -5.74
C LEU A 351 1.31 -13.48 -5.40
N GLU A 352 0.94 -14.26 -6.41
CA GLU A 352 0.35 -15.60 -6.22
C GLU A 352 1.38 -16.61 -5.68
N GLU A 353 2.63 -16.56 -6.14
CA GLU A 353 3.71 -17.39 -5.58
C GLU A 353 3.99 -17.03 -4.12
N PHE A 354 3.98 -15.74 -3.79
CA PHE A 354 4.08 -15.28 -2.40
C PHE A 354 2.94 -15.86 -1.54
N ARG A 355 1.69 -15.76 -2.00
CA ARG A 355 0.53 -16.33 -1.30
C ARG A 355 0.70 -17.82 -1.04
N ARG A 356 1.13 -18.56 -2.07
CA ARG A 356 1.35 -20.01 -1.98
C ARG A 356 2.41 -20.36 -0.93
N LYS A 357 3.59 -19.73 -0.98
CA LYS A 357 4.70 -19.97 -0.04
C LYS A 357 4.40 -19.47 1.37
N ALA A 358 3.67 -18.37 1.48
CA ALA A 358 3.23 -17.82 2.76
C ALA A 358 2.07 -18.59 3.39
N ARG A 359 1.48 -19.58 2.69
CA ARG A 359 0.27 -20.32 3.11
C ARG A 359 -0.92 -19.38 3.37
N LEU A 360 -1.14 -18.47 2.43
CA LEU A 360 -2.21 -17.47 2.45
C LEU A 360 -3.24 -17.78 1.34
N PRO A 361 -3.99 -18.90 1.43
CA PRO A 361 -4.97 -19.24 0.40
C PRO A 361 -6.08 -18.17 0.37
N ASP A 362 -6.69 -17.99 -0.80
CA ASP A 362 -7.78 -17.02 -0.98
C ASP A 362 -8.94 -17.21 -0.01
N SER A 363 -9.15 -18.44 0.48
CA SER A 363 -10.22 -18.83 1.39
C SER A 363 -9.89 -18.64 2.88
N LEU A 364 -8.68 -18.17 3.19
CA LEU A 364 -8.23 -17.98 4.56
C LEU A 364 -9.16 -16.97 5.25
N HIS A 365 -9.84 -17.41 6.31
CA HIS A 365 -10.78 -16.61 7.09
C HIS A 365 -11.95 -16.01 6.28
N ASP A 366 -12.47 -16.70 5.25
CA ASP A 366 -13.62 -16.25 4.44
C ASP A 366 -14.87 -15.89 5.25
N GLY A 367 -15.00 -16.43 6.47
CA GLY A 367 -16.07 -16.07 7.40
C GLY A 367 -15.96 -14.67 7.99
N LEU A 368 -14.80 -14.02 7.89
CA LEU A 368 -14.62 -12.63 8.29
C LEU A 368 -14.92 -11.69 7.12
N ASN A 369 -15.58 -10.57 7.43
CA ASN A 369 -15.79 -9.47 6.49
C ASN A 369 -15.19 -8.18 7.06
N LEU A 370 -14.00 -7.79 6.55
CA LEU A 370 -13.28 -6.59 6.99
C LEU A 370 -14.09 -5.31 6.79
N LYS A 371 -14.88 -5.22 5.71
CA LYS A 371 -15.75 -4.07 5.47
C LYS A 371 -16.81 -3.94 6.57
N THR A 372 -17.46 -5.04 6.95
CA THR A 372 -18.46 -5.03 8.04
C THR A 372 -17.80 -4.73 9.39
N MET A 373 -16.65 -5.35 9.69
CA MET A 373 -15.91 -5.11 10.95
C MET A 373 -15.51 -3.64 11.11
N PHE A 374 -15.12 -3.00 10.00
CA PHE A 374 -14.60 -1.64 9.95
C PHE A 374 -15.50 -0.68 9.17
N GLN A 375 -16.82 -0.85 9.21
CA GLN A 375 -17.78 -0.09 8.41
C GLN A 375 -17.66 1.43 8.55
N THR A 376 -17.24 1.93 9.72
CA THR A 376 -17.02 3.37 9.97
C THR A 376 -15.81 3.95 9.23
N SER A 377 -15.00 3.07 8.63
CA SER A 377 -13.79 3.41 7.87
C SER A 377 -14.03 3.35 6.37
N THR A 378 -15.21 2.90 5.94
CA THR A 378 -15.61 2.89 4.54
C THR A 378 -16.66 3.97 4.30
N MET A 379 -16.56 4.70 3.20
CA MET A 379 -17.49 5.79 2.90
C MET A 379 -17.80 5.87 1.41
N GLY A 380 -18.90 6.53 1.04
CA GLY A 380 -19.19 6.82 -0.35
C GLY A 380 -18.24 7.87 -0.92
N LEU A 381 -18.10 7.91 -2.24
CA LEU A 381 -17.29 8.93 -2.93
C LEU A 381 -17.67 10.37 -2.55
N ARG A 382 -18.98 10.65 -2.43
CA ARG A 382 -19.46 11.97 -2.01
C ARG A 382 -19.08 12.31 -0.57
N ASP A 383 -19.10 11.31 0.31
CA ASP A 383 -18.72 11.50 1.71
C ASP A 383 -17.23 11.77 1.82
N MET A 384 -16.41 11.11 0.99
CA MET A 384 -14.98 11.38 0.89
C MET A 384 -14.70 12.80 0.38
N ASP A 385 -15.38 13.25 -0.67
CA ASP A 385 -15.25 14.64 -1.17
C ASP A 385 -15.70 15.66 -0.11
N ALA A 386 -16.79 15.38 0.59
CA ALA A 386 -17.29 16.23 1.68
C ALA A 386 -16.31 16.28 2.86
N LYS A 387 -15.65 15.18 3.19
CA LYS A 387 -14.64 15.13 4.24
C LYS A 387 -13.46 16.03 3.93
N MET A 388 -13.02 16.05 2.67
CA MET A 388 -11.93 16.92 2.22
C MET A 388 -12.34 18.39 2.04
N ALA A 389 -13.58 18.78 2.32
CA ALA A 389 -14.07 20.14 2.04
C ALA A 389 -13.25 21.23 2.77
N ALA A 390 -12.82 20.96 4.01
CA ALA A 390 -12.01 21.92 4.78
C ALA A 390 -10.64 22.14 4.14
N ARG A 391 -9.91 21.05 3.86
CA ARG A 391 -8.59 21.08 3.19
C ARG A 391 -8.66 21.67 1.78
N LYS A 392 -9.73 21.36 1.04
CA LYS A 392 -10.03 21.95 -0.27
C LYS A 392 -10.22 23.47 -0.17
N GLN A 393 -10.96 23.94 0.83
CA GLN A 393 -11.17 25.37 1.05
C GLN A 393 -9.88 26.09 1.47
N GLU A 394 -9.04 25.46 2.29
CA GLU A 394 -7.71 25.98 2.66
C GLU A 394 -6.83 26.18 1.42
N PHE A 395 -6.66 25.12 0.60
CA PHE A 395 -5.92 25.20 -0.66
C PHE A 395 -6.46 26.30 -1.56
N LYS A 396 -7.80 26.35 -1.74
CA LYS A 396 -8.45 27.34 -2.59
C LYS A 396 -8.19 28.78 -2.13
N ASN A 397 -8.23 29.05 -0.83
CA ASN A 397 -7.95 30.38 -0.29
C ASN A 397 -6.51 30.84 -0.61
N LEU A 398 -5.53 29.95 -0.46
CA LEU A 398 -4.13 30.23 -0.80
C LEU A 398 -3.96 30.44 -2.31
N ALA A 399 -4.56 29.55 -3.11
CA ALA A 399 -4.52 29.59 -4.56
C ALA A 399 -5.13 30.89 -5.13
N GLU A 400 -6.29 31.32 -4.63
CA GLU A 400 -6.91 32.59 -5.03
C GLU A 400 -6.01 33.79 -4.67
N GLY A 401 -5.34 33.76 -3.53
CA GLY A 401 -4.36 34.77 -3.15
C GLY A 401 -3.22 34.89 -4.17
N ILE A 402 -2.65 33.74 -4.58
CA ILE A 402 -1.59 33.68 -5.58
C ILE A 402 -2.08 34.12 -6.96
N ILE A 403 -3.29 33.71 -7.37
CA ILE A 403 -3.89 34.14 -8.63
C ILE A 403 -4.07 35.67 -8.65
N ASN A 404 -4.51 36.28 -7.54
CA ASN A 404 -4.62 37.74 -7.45
C ASN A 404 -3.25 38.44 -7.58
N GLU A 405 -2.16 37.82 -7.11
CA GLU A 405 -0.79 38.32 -7.28
C GLU A 405 -0.32 38.20 -8.75
N MET A 406 -0.68 37.10 -9.43
CA MET A 406 -0.30 36.83 -10.82
C MET A 406 -1.06 37.69 -11.84
N TYR A 407 -2.33 38.00 -11.54
CA TYR A 407 -3.23 38.75 -12.42
C TYR A 407 -3.78 40.00 -11.70
N PRO A 408 -2.95 41.04 -11.47
CA PRO A 408 -3.40 42.28 -10.86
C PRO A 408 -4.47 42.98 -11.71
N ALA A 409 -5.36 43.73 -11.06
CA ALA A 409 -6.60 44.25 -11.66
C ALA A 409 -6.35 45.06 -12.95
N GLY A 410 -6.79 44.52 -14.09
CA GLY A 410 -6.78 45.20 -15.38
C GLY A 410 -6.43 44.35 -16.58
N ASP A 411 -5.62 43.27 -16.46
CA ASP A 411 -4.96 42.74 -17.66
C ASP A 411 -4.72 41.23 -17.75
N ILE A 412 -4.53 40.85 -19.02
CA ILE A 412 -4.01 39.62 -19.59
C ILE A 412 -2.61 39.31 -19.03
N LEU A 413 -2.24 38.02 -18.97
CA LEU A 413 -0.92 37.49 -18.60
C LEU A 413 0.25 38.48 -18.86
N PRO A 414 1.01 38.89 -17.83
CA PRO A 414 2.13 39.84 -18.00
C PRO A 414 3.16 39.34 -19.01
N ASP A 415 3.67 40.23 -19.88
CA ASP A 415 4.59 39.85 -20.97
C ASP A 415 5.88 39.17 -20.49
N TRP A 416 6.33 39.44 -19.27
CA TRP A 416 7.51 38.80 -18.68
C TRP A 416 7.28 37.32 -18.31
N LEU A 417 6.03 36.90 -18.10
CA LEU A 417 5.66 35.49 -17.90
C LEU A 417 5.54 34.72 -19.23
N LYS A 418 5.48 35.42 -20.37
CA LYS A 418 5.51 34.79 -21.71
C LYS A 418 6.94 34.45 -22.17
N ALA A 419 7.96 34.90 -21.44
CA ALA A 419 9.36 34.85 -21.86
C ALA A 419 10.23 33.84 -21.10
N SER A 420 9.64 32.97 -20.28
CA SER A 420 10.35 31.99 -19.44
C SER A 420 10.20 30.52 -19.90
N GLU A 421 9.94 30.30 -21.19
CA GLU A 421 10.08 28.98 -21.84
C GLU A 421 11.52 28.75 -22.31
#